data_AF-A0A699VJ28-F1
#
_entry.id   AF-A0A699VJ28-F1
#
_cell.length_a   1.000
_cell.length_b   1.000
_cell.length_c   1.000
_cell.angle_alpha   90.00
_cell.angle_beta   90.00
_cell.angle_gamma   90.00
#
_symmetry.space_group_name_H-M   'P 1'
#
loop_
_entity.id
_entity.type
_entity.pdbx_description
1 polymer ?
#
loop_
_entity_poly.entity_id
_entity_poly.type
_entity_poly.pdbx_seq_one_letter_code
_entity_poly.pdbx_strand_id
1 'polypeptide(L)'
;MPKFALMFKKLLNNKDKLIELTKRPLNENCSTVVLKKLPEKLGDPGRFLIPCDFTGFNNCLALTDLGTSINLMPLSIWKKLRLPTLNDMKMVLELADR
;
A
#
# COMPACT_ATOMS: atom_id res chain seq x y z
N MET A 1 9.33 -34.08 -7.05
CA MET A 1 8.79 -33.41 -5.84
C MET A 1 9.36 -33.87 -4.47
N PRO A 2 10.61 -34.39 -4.30
CA PRO A 2 11.08 -34.89 -2.98
C PRO A 2 11.70 -33.84 -2.03
N LYS A 3 12.11 -32.67 -2.54
CA LYS A 3 12.84 -31.65 -1.73
C LYS A 3 11.98 -31.06 -0.60
N PHE A 4 10.69 -30.88 -0.83
CA PHE A 4 9.77 -30.25 0.11
C PHE A 4 9.44 -31.17 1.30
N ALA A 5 9.21 -32.46 1.04
CA ALA A 5 8.94 -33.45 2.08
C ALA A 5 10.12 -33.64 3.05
N LEU A 6 11.37 -33.58 2.54
CA LEU A 6 12.57 -33.68 3.37
C LEU A 6 12.74 -32.46 4.29
N MET A 7 12.41 -31.26 3.79
CA MET A 7 12.44 -30.04 4.61
C MET A 7 11.42 -30.12 5.75
N PHE A 8 10.18 -30.55 5.47
CA PHE A 8 9.18 -30.73 6.50
C PHE A 8 9.60 -31.77 7.53
N LYS A 9 10.17 -32.90 7.11
CA LYS A 9 10.65 -33.93 8.05
C LYS A 9 11.77 -33.40 8.97
N LYS A 10 12.70 -32.60 8.43
CA LYS A 10 13.75 -31.93 9.22
C LYS A 10 13.18 -30.88 10.19
N LEU A 11 12.14 -30.17 9.78
CA LEU A 11 11.48 -29.15 10.61
C LEU A 11 10.67 -29.79 11.75
N LEU A 12 9.96 -30.89 11.47
CA LEU A 12 9.22 -31.67 12.46
C LEU A 12 10.13 -32.34 13.49
N ASN A 13 11.35 -32.75 13.10
CA ASN A 13 12.33 -33.35 14.00
C ASN A 13 13.03 -32.34 14.93
N ASN A 14 12.94 -31.04 14.65
CA ASN A 14 13.56 -29.97 15.44
C ASN A 14 12.54 -29.14 16.25
N LYS A 15 11.32 -29.67 16.45
CA LYS A 15 10.22 -28.97 17.13
C LYS A 15 10.57 -28.48 18.53
N ASP A 16 11.28 -29.27 19.32
CA ASP A 16 11.58 -28.90 20.71
C ASP A 16 12.50 -27.68 20.81
N LYS A 17 13.50 -27.59 19.90
CA LYS A 17 14.36 -26.41 19.77
C LYS A 17 13.61 -25.17 19.28
N LEU A 18 12.60 -25.36 18.42
CA LEU A 18 11.71 -24.28 17.98
C LEU A 18 10.84 -23.75 19.14
N ILE A 19 10.35 -24.65 20.01
CA ILE A 19 9.58 -24.30 21.21
C ILE A 19 10.44 -23.56 22.23
N GLU A 20 11.72 -23.90 22.34
CA GLU A 20 12.66 -23.19 23.21
C GLU A 20 12.97 -21.78 22.69
N LEU A 21 13.14 -21.62 21.37
CA LEU A 21 13.36 -20.31 20.73
C LEU A 21 12.15 -19.36 20.87
N THR A 22 10.92 -19.88 20.87
CA THR A 22 9.71 -19.06 21.06
C THR A 22 9.48 -18.67 22.52
N LYS A 23 10.07 -19.36 23.49
CA LYS A 23 10.00 -19.01 24.92
C LYS A 23 11.03 -17.96 25.33
N ARG A 24 12.03 -17.67 24.48
CA ARG A 24 13.02 -16.62 24.72
C ARG A 24 12.37 -15.26 24.45
N PRO A 25 12.52 -14.25 25.34
CA PRO A 25 11.99 -12.92 25.08
C PRO A 25 12.72 -12.33 23.86
N LEU A 26 12.01 -12.23 22.74
CA LEU A 26 12.49 -11.59 21.52
C LEU A 26 12.40 -10.08 21.70
N ASN A 27 13.40 -9.35 21.20
CA ASN A 27 13.30 -7.90 21.07
C ASN A 27 12.09 -7.52 20.20
N GLU A 28 11.55 -6.31 20.36
CA GLU A 28 10.33 -5.87 19.68
C GLU A 28 10.42 -6.02 18.15
N ASN A 29 11.61 -5.78 17.59
CA ASN A 29 11.87 -5.88 16.15
C ASN A 29 11.84 -7.32 15.61
N CYS A 30 12.21 -8.33 16.41
CA CYS A 30 12.10 -9.73 16.00
C CYS A 30 10.72 -10.33 16.27
N SER A 31 9.98 -9.79 17.26
CA SER A 31 8.62 -10.24 17.55
C SER A 31 7.66 -9.99 16.38
N THR A 32 7.80 -8.88 15.66
CA THR A 32 6.94 -8.54 14.50
C THR A 32 7.16 -9.45 13.28
N VAL A 33 8.36 -10.00 13.11
CA VAL A 33 8.68 -10.92 12.00
C VAL A 33 8.27 -12.36 12.33
N VAL A 34 8.34 -12.77 13.60
CA VAL A 34 8.08 -14.16 14.04
C VAL A 34 6.63 -14.37 14.44
N LEU A 35 6.00 -13.42 15.13
CA LEU A 35 4.56 -13.43 15.37
C LEU A 35 3.90 -12.98 14.08
N LYS A 36 3.25 -13.92 13.38
CA LYS A 36 2.33 -13.68 12.24
C LYS A 36 1.12 -12.80 12.59
N LYS A 37 1.21 -11.91 13.58
CA LYS A 37 0.29 -10.80 13.69
C LYS A 37 0.64 -9.88 12.53
N LEU A 38 -0.23 -9.87 11.52
CA LEU A 38 -0.26 -8.79 10.55
C LEU A 38 -0.09 -7.48 11.33
N PRO A 39 0.78 -6.56 10.89
CA PRO A 39 0.77 -5.22 11.47
C PRO A 39 -0.67 -4.75 11.48
N GLU A 40 -1.14 -4.21 12.61
CA GLU A 40 -2.47 -3.63 12.69
C GLU A 40 -2.64 -2.74 11.46
N LYS A 41 -3.67 -3.01 10.65
CA LYS A 41 -3.98 -2.13 9.54
C LYS A 41 -4.21 -0.76 10.17
N LEU A 42 -3.36 0.20 9.80
CA LEU A 42 -3.64 1.60 10.08
C LEU A 42 -5.06 1.85 9.54
N GLY A 43 -5.95 2.39 10.38
CA GLY A 43 -7.30 2.72 9.94
C GLY A 43 -7.23 3.57 8.67
N ASP A 44 -8.15 3.33 7.74
CA ASP A 44 -8.18 4.11 6.50
C ASP A 44 -8.34 5.59 6.87
N PRO A 45 -7.37 6.47 6.49
CA PRO A 45 -7.51 7.90 6.74
C PRO A 45 -8.68 8.53 5.96
N GLY A 46 -9.32 7.78 5.05
CA GLY A 46 -10.38 8.25 4.18
C GLY A 46 -9.81 9.17 3.11
N ARG A 47 -10.32 10.39 3.04
CA ARG A 47 -9.84 11.42 2.11
C ARG A 47 -8.78 12.29 2.78
N PHE A 48 -7.59 12.34 2.22
CA PHE A 48 -6.49 13.18 2.71
C PHE A 48 -5.83 13.96 1.58
N LEU A 49 -5.13 15.03 1.94
CA LEU A 49 -4.37 15.84 0.98
C LEU A 49 -2.91 15.42 1.01
N ILE A 50 -2.34 15.16 -0.17
CA ILE A 50 -0.91 14.95 -0.35
C ILE A 50 -0.28 16.13 -1.08
N PRO A 51 0.90 16.61 -0.66
CA PRO A 51 1.69 17.51 -1.47
C PRO A 51 2.03 16.89 -2.83
N CYS A 52 1.93 17.67 -3.89
CA CYS A 52 2.32 17.31 -5.24
C CYS A 52 3.13 18.44 -5.84
N ASP A 53 4.19 18.09 -6.54
CA ASP A 53 5.00 19.06 -7.27
C ASP A 53 4.81 18.87 -8.75
N PHE A 54 4.40 19.94 -9.42
CA PHE A 54 4.38 20.00 -10.87
C PHE A 54 5.23 21.17 -11.34
N THR A 55 5.96 20.99 -12.43
CA THR A 55 6.79 22.05 -13.01
C THR A 55 5.93 23.26 -13.37
N GLY A 56 6.16 24.40 -12.70
CA GLY A 56 5.37 25.62 -12.88
C GLY A 56 4.11 25.72 -12.01
N PHE A 57 3.93 24.82 -11.04
CA PHE A 57 2.83 24.85 -10.07
C PHE A 57 3.35 24.51 -8.67
N ASN A 58 3.67 25.55 -7.89
CA ASN A 58 4.14 25.40 -6.52
C ASN A 58 2.94 25.18 -5.58
N ASN A 59 3.15 24.42 -4.50
CA ASN A 59 2.15 24.16 -3.46
C ASN A 59 0.87 23.45 -3.97
N CYS A 60 0.99 22.53 -4.93
CA CYS A 60 -0.16 21.72 -5.31
C CYS A 60 -0.47 20.72 -4.18
N LEU A 61 -1.75 20.63 -3.79
CA LEU A 61 -2.25 19.57 -2.94
C LEU A 61 -3.20 18.71 -3.78
N ALA A 62 -2.98 17.40 -3.81
CA ALA A 62 -3.91 16.46 -4.42
C ALA A 62 -4.78 15.81 -3.35
N LEU A 63 -6.08 15.78 -3.60
CA LEU A 63 -7.01 14.96 -2.83
C LEU A 63 -6.78 13.50 -3.19
N THR A 64 -6.39 12.72 -2.19
CA THR A 64 -6.25 11.26 -2.28
C THR A 64 -7.45 10.64 -1.60
N ASP A 65 -8.19 9.84 -2.36
CA ASP A 65 -9.28 9.00 -1.88
C ASP A 65 -8.92 7.55 -2.20
N LEU A 66 -8.62 6.75 -1.17
CA LEU A 66 -8.22 5.35 -1.33
C LEU A 66 -9.36 4.47 -1.88
N GLY A 67 -10.61 4.95 -1.83
CA GLY A 67 -11.76 4.32 -2.44
C GLY A 67 -11.93 4.65 -3.94
N THR A 68 -11.14 5.59 -4.49
CA THR A 68 -11.22 5.96 -5.91
C THR A 68 -10.21 5.19 -6.76
N SER A 69 -10.68 4.71 -7.92
CA SER A 69 -9.84 3.96 -8.88
C SER A 69 -9.26 4.84 -9.99
N ILE A 70 -9.58 6.14 -10.01
CA ILE A 70 -9.21 7.07 -11.07
C ILE A 70 -8.58 8.34 -10.50
N ASN A 71 -7.64 8.93 -11.25
CA ASN A 71 -7.05 10.23 -10.94
C ASN A 71 -7.69 11.30 -11.81
N LEU A 72 -8.12 12.41 -11.20
CA LEU A 72 -8.69 13.56 -11.90
C LEU A 72 -7.73 14.74 -11.85
N MET A 73 -7.53 15.40 -12.99
CA MET A 73 -6.77 16.64 -13.09
C MET A 73 -7.66 17.73 -13.71
N PRO A 74 -7.84 18.90 -13.06
CA PRO A 74 -8.53 20.02 -13.65
C PRO A 74 -7.88 20.47 -14.97
N LEU A 75 -8.70 20.77 -15.98
CA LEU A 75 -8.22 21.26 -17.28
C LEU A 75 -7.38 22.54 -17.17
N SER A 76 -7.66 23.39 -16.18
CA SER A 76 -6.87 24.60 -15.90
C SER A 76 -5.43 24.28 -15.49
N ILE A 77 -5.21 23.21 -14.75
CA ILE A 77 -3.87 22.73 -14.38
C ILE A 77 -3.20 22.12 -15.61
N TRP A 78 -3.89 21.25 -16.34
CA TRP A 78 -3.37 20.66 -17.59
C TRP A 78 -2.83 21.73 -18.57
N LYS A 79 -3.61 22.80 -18.79
CA LYS A 79 -3.22 23.94 -19.64
C LYS A 79 -2.00 24.68 -19.10
N LYS A 80 -1.90 24.90 -17.79
CA LYS A 80 -0.76 25.57 -17.15
C LYS A 80 0.53 24.75 -17.25
N LEU A 81 0.42 23.43 -17.19
CA LEU A 81 1.54 22.51 -17.39
C LEU A 81 2.00 22.42 -18.85
N ARG A 82 1.31 23.11 -19.78
CA ARG A 82 1.63 23.11 -21.22
C ARG A 82 1.70 21.70 -21.81
N LEU A 83 0.84 20.81 -21.31
CA LEU A 83 0.76 19.44 -21.77
C LEU A 83 0.15 19.36 -23.18
N PRO A 84 0.35 18.24 -23.89
CA PRO A 84 -0.19 18.06 -25.24
C PRO A 84 -1.70 18.28 -25.31
N THR A 85 -2.18 18.62 -26.51
CA THR A 85 -3.61 18.78 -26.79
C THR A 85 -4.37 17.50 -26.43
N LEU A 86 -5.42 17.66 -25.64
CA LEU A 86 -6.34 16.56 -25.32
C LEU A 86 -7.31 16.37 -26.48
N ASN A 87 -7.56 15.10 -26.81
CA ASN A 87 -8.71 14.76 -27.63
C ASN A 87 -9.94 14.74 -26.73
N ASP A 88 -10.98 15.47 -27.12
CA ASP A 88 -12.23 15.47 -26.39
C ASP A 88 -12.84 14.06 -26.43
N MET A 89 -12.93 13.44 -25.26
CA MET A 89 -13.55 12.14 -25.06
C MET A 89 -14.67 12.27 -24.04
N LYS A 90 -15.85 11.78 -24.40
CA LYS A 90 -16.97 11.70 -23.45
C LYS A 90 -16.70 10.56 -22.47
N MET A 91 -16.66 10.90 -21.19
CA MET A 91 -16.58 9.94 -20.09
C MET A 91 -17.79 10.12 -19.17
N VAL A 92 -18.34 9.01 -18.69
CA VAL A 92 -19.37 8.99 -17.65
C VAL A 92 -18.68 8.57 -16.36
N LEU A 93 -18.84 9.38 -15.31
CA LEU A 93 -18.29 9.12 -13.99
C LEU A 93 -19.45 8.88 -13.03
N GLU A 94 -19.42 7.75 -12.33
CA GLU A 94 -20.36 7.42 -11.27
C GLU A 94 -19.63 7.53 -9.93
N LEU A 95 -20.15 8.36 -9.04
CA LEU A 95 -19.58 8.56 -7.71
C LEU A 95 -20.26 7.59 -6.76
N ALA A 96 -19.45 6.83 -6.01
CA ALA A 96 -19.94 5.81 -5.08
C ALA A 96 -20.74 6.39 -3.90
N ASP A 97 -20.57 7.69 -3.60
CA ASP A 97 -21.27 8.37 -2.52
C ASP A 97 -22.47 9.16 -3.07
N ARG A 98 -23.61 8.47 -3.19
CA ARG A 98 -24.95 9.08 -3.21
C ARG A 98 -25.94 8.23 -2.42
#